data_AF-A0A7C4SN73-F1
#
_entry.id   AF-A0A7C4SN73-F1
#
_cell.length_a   1.000
_cell.length_b   1.000
_cell.length_c   1.000
_cell.angle_alpha   90.00
_cell.angle_beta   90.00
_cell.angle_gamma   90.00
#
_symmetry.space_group_name_H-M   'P 1'
#
loop_
_entity.id
_entity.type
_entity.pdbx_description
1 polymer ?
#
loop_
_entity_poly.entity_id
_entity_poly.type
_entity_poly.pdbx_seq_one_letter_code
_entity_poly.pdbx_strand_id
1 'polypeptide(L)'
;MKAISRRATVSSRSRASGAGTKGRFVKRRSKTPVRGGRRARDRQPRLAAPPDGGANASRKEDLLQVFRRGVEFTEELLQENERLRFRLVQLEDENRALARQAVSPGSYVELLDRVRSIEQERNQLLDRFHSVEEENRDFAQRYQEIEEENNRLANLYVASFALHSTLDLHRVIDHCFEILVNLVGTRDMALFLRVGSRLLPVRAEGRDVRRLAPIQPGRGVAGRAAQRRLLYLGAPPARTSAAQAPRVCIPLVLEDELLGIFVIYSFLVQKPGVTELDQELFRLLASHAAVALRAAWLGDSMPGRRKWDGRAVWRRLKQQSRN
;
A
#
# COMPACT_ATOMS: atom_id res chain seq x y z
N MET A 1 -12.59 -8.38 -17.35
CA MET A 1 -11.34 -7.65 -17.05
C MET A 1 -11.07 -7.85 -15.56
N LYS A 2 -10.28 -8.85 -15.10
CA LYS A 2 -8.80 -8.87 -14.93
C LYS A 2 -8.28 -7.53 -14.34
N ALA A 3 -7.55 -7.41 -13.24
CA ALA A 3 -6.73 -8.32 -12.40
C ALA A 3 -6.61 -7.70 -10.98
N ILE A 4 -6.71 -8.41 -9.86
CA ILE A 4 -5.68 -9.18 -9.11
C ILE A 4 -4.31 -8.49 -9.05
N SER A 5 -3.97 -7.89 -7.89
CA SER A 5 -2.59 -7.64 -7.46
C SER A 5 -2.42 -8.13 -6.03
N ARG A 6 -1.53 -9.12 -5.86
CA ARG A 6 -1.21 -9.83 -4.63
C ARG A 6 -0.05 -9.13 -3.91
N ARG A 7 -0.21 -8.91 -2.60
CA ARG A 7 0.87 -8.63 -1.65
C ARG A 7 1.81 -9.83 -1.55
N ALA A 8 3.12 -9.58 -1.60
CA ALA A 8 4.14 -10.53 -1.18
C ALA A 8 5.00 -9.90 -0.08
N THR A 9 4.87 -10.47 1.11
CA THR A 9 5.65 -10.23 2.33
C THR A 9 7.02 -10.91 2.21
N VAL A 10 8.09 -10.18 2.50
CA VAL A 10 9.44 -10.74 2.66
C VAL A 10 9.67 -11.00 4.14
N SER A 11 9.74 -12.28 4.50
CA SER A 11 10.13 -12.75 5.84
C SER A 11 11.51 -13.36 5.77
N SER A 12 12.43 -12.79 6.55
CA SER A 12 13.77 -13.30 6.80
C SER A 12 13.72 -14.39 7.86
N ARG A 13 14.38 -15.54 7.61
CA ARG A 13 14.88 -16.42 8.67
C ARG A 13 16.00 -17.33 8.18
N SER A 14 16.90 -17.58 9.12
CA SER A 14 18.19 -18.21 8.99
C SER A 14 18.18 -19.71 9.33
N ARG A 15 19.16 -20.41 8.74
CA ARG A 15 19.91 -21.60 9.19
C ARG A 15 19.21 -22.96 9.41
N ALA A 16 19.87 -23.95 8.79
CA ALA A 16 20.44 -25.20 9.34
C ALA A 16 19.90 -26.54 8.78
N SER A 17 20.87 -27.28 8.20
CA SER A 17 21.15 -28.73 8.32
C SER A 17 20.13 -29.79 7.88
N GLY A 18 20.58 -30.65 6.94
CA GLY A 18 20.74 -32.07 7.27
C GLY A 18 19.95 -33.12 6.46
N ALA A 19 20.71 -33.90 5.68
CA ALA A 19 20.51 -35.33 5.32
C ALA A 19 19.55 -35.73 4.17
N GLY A 20 20.04 -36.60 3.26
CA GLY A 20 19.17 -37.59 2.59
C GLY A 20 19.39 -37.95 1.09
N THR A 21 20.58 -38.38 0.68
CA THR A 21 20.84 -39.54 -0.24
C THR A 21 19.88 -39.91 -1.41
N LYS A 22 20.38 -39.92 -2.67
CA LYS A 22 20.72 -41.12 -3.51
C LYS A 22 20.68 -40.88 -5.05
N GLY A 23 21.70 -41.41 -5.75
CA GLY A 23 21.71 -41.79 -7.17
C GLY A 23 22.12 -40.68 -8.15
N ARG A 24 23.01 -40.84 -9.14
CA ARG A 24 23.51 -42.05 -9.80
C ARG A 24 24.81 -41.69 -10.56
N PHE A 25 25.83 -42.52 -10.37
CA PHE A 25 27.14 -42.48 -11.04
C PHE A 25 27.01 -42.79 -12.54
N VAL A 26 27.66 -42.01 -13.41
CA VAL A 26 28.23 -42.50 -14.68
C VAL A 26 29.62 -41.88 -14.86
N LYS A 27 30.65 -42.70 -14.67
CA LYS A 27 32.02 -42.47 -15.13
C LYS A 27 32.07 -42.74 -16.64
N ARG A 28 32.84 -41.94 -17.38
CA ARG A 28 33.84 -42.50 -18.32
C ARG A 28 34.92 -41.48 -18.69
N ARG A 29 36.14 -41.82 -18.27
CA ARG A 29 37.41 -41.32 -18.80
C ARG A 29 37.59 -41.86 -20.22
N SER A 30 38.18 -41.06 -21.10
CA SER A 30 38.99 -41.59 -22.21
C SER A 30 40.18 -40.67 -22.44
N LYS A 31 41.37 -41.25 -22.18
CA LYS A 31 42.69 -40.69 -22.41
C LYS A 31 43.11 -40.97 -23.86
N THR A 32 43.77 -39.97 -24.49
CA THR A 32 44.94 -40.07 -25.42
C THR A 32 44.78 -40.83 -26.75
N PRO A 33 45.67 -40.66 -27.78
CA PRO A 33 47.01 -40.06 -27.71
C PRO A 33 47.44 -39.11 -28.86
N VAL A 34 48.46 -38.31 -28.50
CA VAL A 34 49.49 -37.74 -29.37
C VAL A 34 50.27 -38.87 -30.06
N ARG A 35 50.46 -38.80 -31.38
CA ARG A 35 51.31 -39.74 -32.12
C ARG A 35 52.49 -39.00 -32.74
N GLY A 36 53.63 -39.09 -32.06
CA GLY A 36 54.94 -38.85 -32.66
C GLY A 36 55.34 -40.01 -33.56
N GLY A 37 55.85 -39.71 -34.75
CA GLY A 37 56.49 -40.66 -35.65
C GLY A 37 58.02 -40.48 -35.60
N ARG A 38 58.71 -41.48 -35.08
CA ARG A 38 60.17 -41.56 -34.99
C ARG A 38 60.80 -41.97 -36.33
N ARG A 39 62.07 -41.58 -36.47
CA ARG A 39 63.08 -42.13 -37.39
C ARG A 39 63.06 -43.67 -37.42
N ALA A 40 63.27 -44.24 -38.60
CA ALA A 40 63.84 -45.58 -38.77
C ALA A 40 64.84 -45.55 -39.94
N ARG A 41 66.07 -45.96 -39.62
CA ARG A 41 67.18 -46.24 -40.52
C ARG A 41 67.12 -47.72 -40.94
N ASP A 42 67.75 -47.99 -42.08
CA ASP A 42 68.33 -49.25 -42.57
C ASP A 42 67.39 -50.42 -42.91
N ARG A 43 67.40 -50.88 -44.17
CA ARG A 43 68.32 -51.92 -44.67
C ARG A 43 67.92 -52.33 -46.10
N GLN A 44 68.94 -52.48 -46.95
CA GLN A 44 68.87 -53.02 -48.32
C GLN A 44 68.21 -54.42 -48.38
N PRO A 45 67.72 -54.78 -49.57
CA PRO A 45 68.08 -56.07 -50.16
C PRO A 45 68.71 -55.93 -51.56
N ARG A 46 69.94 -56.45 -51.62
CA ARG A 46 70.65 -57.25 -52.66
C ARG A 46 70.23 -57.16 -54.14
N LEU A 47 71.26 -56.99 -54.97
CA LEU A 47 71.30 -57.22 -56.42
C LEU A 47 70.96 -58.66 -56.84
N ALA A 48 70.27 -58.80 -57.98
CA ALA A 48 70.44 -59.88 -58.97
C ALA A 48 70.17 -59.30 -60.39
N ALA A 49 70.91 -59.81 -61.38
CA ALA A 49 71.15 -59.28 -62.74
C ALA A 49 70.04 -59.64 -63.80
N PRO A 50 70.11 -59.15 -65.06
CA PRO A 50 69.00 -58.98 -66.02
C PRO A 50 68.82 -60.16 -67.02
N PRO A 51 67.83 -60.14 -67.94
CA PRO A 51 68.08 -59.61 -69.29
C PRO A 51 66.92 -58.86 -69.98
N ASP A 52 67.33 -58.01 -70.94
CA ASP A 52 66.78 -57.71 -72.28
C ASP A 52 65.32 -57.23 -72.42
N GLY A 53 64.97 -56.17 -73.15
CA GLY A 53 65.69 -55.36 -74.13
C GLY A 53 64.62 -54.68 -74.98
N GLY A 54 64.66 -53.34 -75.11
CA GLY A 54 63.90 -52.58 -76.11
C GLY A 54 62.74 -51.71 -75.60
N ALA A 55 63.05 -50.47 -75.14
CA ALA A 55 62.15 -49.30 -75.21
C ALA A 55 62.82 -48.03 -74.63
N ASN A 56 63.90 -47.53 -75.25
CA ASN A 56 64.67 -46.38 -74.74
C ASN A 56 64.27 -45.01 -75.32
N ALA A 57 63.25 -44.96 -76.20
CA ALA A 57 62.75 -43.71 -76.78
C ALA A 57 61.61 -43.09 -75.95
N SER A 58 60.59 -43.88 -75.59
CA SER A 58 59.39 -43.41 -74.86
C SER A 58 59.70 -42.75 -73.51
N ARG A 59 60.66 -43.30 -72.73
CA ARG A 59 61.03 -42.74 -71.41
C ARG A 59 61.72 -41.37 -71.49
N LYS A 60 62.43 -41.07 -72.58
CA LYS A 60 63.08 -39.75 -72.76
C LYS A 60 62.05 -38.68 -73.12
N GLU A 61 61.04 -39.02 -73.92
CA GLU A 61 59.93 -38.12 -74.22
C GLU A 61 59.02 -37.88 -73.01
N ASP A 62 58.70 -38.92 -72.23
CA ASP A 62 57.93 -38.79 -70.99
C ASP A 62 58.65 -37.90 -69.95
N LEU A 63 59.98 -38.06 -69.81
CA LEU A 63 60.78 -37.22 -68.92
C LEU A 63 60.80 -35.76 -69.37
N LEU A 64 60.98 -35.48 -70.66
CA LEU A 64 60.97 -34.11 -71.19
C LEU A 64 59.58 -33.46 -71.09
N GLN A 65 58.50 -34.25 -71.14
CA GLN A 65 57.14 -33.77 -70.94
C GLN A 65 56.87 -33.43 -69.47
N VAL A 66 57.35 -34.25 -68.52
CA VAL A 66 57.27 -33.97 -67.08
C VAL A 66 58.11 -32.74 -66.70
N PHE A 67 59.30 -32.56 -67.30
CA PHE A 67 60.11 -31.36 -67.09
C PHE A 67 59.45 -30.09 -67.63
N ARG A 68 58.87 -30.12 -68.84
CA ARG A 68 58.11 -28.98 -69.38
C ARG A 68 56.91 -28.63 -68.51
N ARG A 69 56.16 -29.65 -68.09
CA ARG A 69 55.02 -29.48 -67.17
C ARG A 69 55.45 -28.99 -65.79
N GLY A 70 56.65 -29.35 -65.35
CA GLY A 70 57.28 -28.84 -64.12
C GLY A 70 57.65 -27.36 -64.23
N VAL A 71 58.16 -26.91 -65.38
CA VAL A 71 58.46 -25.49 -65.63
C VAL A 71 57.18 -24.67 -65.71
N GLU A 72 56.18 -25.10 -66.49
CA GLU A 72 54.86 -24.47 -66.58
C GLU A 72 54.21 -24.36 -65.19
N PHE A 73 54.27 -25.42 -64.39
CA PHE A 73 53.75 -25.40 -63.02
C PHE A 73 54.52 -24.45 -62.09
N THR A 74 55.84 -24.31 -62.24
CA THR A 74 56.61 -23.33 -61.47
C THR A 74 56.30 -21.89 -61.88
N GLU A 75 56.03 -21.64 -63.16
CA GLU A 75 55.59 -20.33 -63.67
C GLU A 75 54.19 -19.97 -63.17
N GLU A 76 53.25 -20.92 -63.20
CA GLU A 76 51.92 -20.77 -62.61
C GLU A 76 52.02 -20.50 -61.10
N LEU A 77 52.85 -21.24 -60.36
CA LEU A 77 53.06 -21.00 -58.93
C LEU A 77 53.67 -19.62 -58.64
N LEU A 78 54.58 -19.14 -59.50
CA LEU A 78 55.17 -17.81 -59.35
C LEU A 78 54.13 -16.71 -59.59
N GLN A 79 53.29 -16.85 -60.63
CA GLN A 79 52.19 -15.92 -60.89
C GLN A 79 51.15 -15.93 -59.76
N GLU A 80 50.79 -17.11 -59.26
CA GLU A 80 49.86 -17.24 -58.13
C GLU A 80 50.48 -16.60 -56.87
N ASN A 81 51.78 -16.74 -56.65
CA ASN A 81 52.48 -16.11 -55.52
C ASN A 81 52.49 -14.58 -55.62
N GLU A 82 52.77 -14.03 -56.79
CA GLU A 82 52.70 -12.58 -57.03
C GLU A 82 51.29 -12.05 -56.84
N ARG A 83 50.27 -12.76 -57.34
CA ARG A 83 48.86 -12.42 -57.14
C ARG A 83 48.47 -12.44 -55.67
N LEU A 84 48.89 -13.47 -54.94
CA LEU A 84 48.64 -13.58 -53.49
C LEU A 84 49.35 -12.48 -52.71
N ARG A 85 50.59 -12.13 -53.07
CA ARG A 85 51.31 -11.00 -52.47
C ARG A 85 50.60 -9.69 -52.70
N PHE A 86 50.11 -9.45 -53.92
CA PHE A 86 49.35 -8.25 -54.24
C PHE A 86 48.02 -8.20 -53.46
N ARG A 87 47.31 -9.33 -53.37
CA ARG A 87 46.09 -9.46 -52.55
C ARG A 87 46.37 -9.21 -51.07
N LEU A 88 47.50 -9.67 -50.56
CA LEU A 88 47.93 -9.45 -49.18
C LEU A 88 48.17 -7.97 -48.91
N VAL A 89 48.90 -7.28 -49.80
CA VAL A 89 49.14 -5.84 -49.68
C VAL A 89 47.84 -5.05 -49.74
N GLN A 90 46.93 -5.39 -50.65
CA GLN A 90 45.60 -4.76 -50.73
C GLN A 90 44.80 -4.97 -49.43
N LEU A 91 44.75 -6.19 -48.92
CA LEU A 91 44.06 -6.50 -47.66
C LEU A 91 44.72 -5.79 -46.47
N GLU A 92 46.04 -5.71 -46.43
CA GLU A 92 46.78 -4.98 -45.39
C GLU A 92 46.47 -3.49 -45.43
N ASP A 93 46.41 -2.87 -46.60
CA ASP A 93 46.06 -1.47 -46.78
C ASP A 93 44.59 -1.19 -46.43
N GLU A 94 43.66 -2.05 -46.87
CA GLU A 94 42.24 -1.98 -46.48
C GLU A 94 42.07 -2.10 -44.97
N ASN A 95 42.76 -3.05 -44.34
CA ASN A 95 42.69 -3.27 -42.90
C ASN A 95 43.32 -2.09 -42.12
N ARG A 96 44.37 -1.46 -42.67
CA ARG A 96 44.99 -0.25 -42.12
C ARG A 96 44.09 0.97 -42.27
N ALA A 97 43.36 1.09 -43.37
CA ALA A 97 42.38 2.15 -43.60
C ALA A 97 41.16 1.98 -42.68
N LEU A 98 40.65 0.76 -42.53
CA LEU A 98 39.58 0.41 -41.60
C LEU A 98 40.00 0.63 -40.15
N ALA A 99 41.23 0.29 -39.76
CA ALA A 99 41.75 0.58 -38.41
C ALA A 99 41.91 2.09 -38.12
N ARG A 100 42.04 2.93 -39.17
CA ARG A 100 42.02 4.40 -39.04
C ARG A 100 40.60 4.96 -38.97
N GLN A 101 39.62 4.33 -39.63
CA GLN A 101 38.20 4.72 -39.62
C GLN A 101 37.44 4.18 -38.40
N ALA A 102 37.77 2.98 -37.95
CA ALA A 102 37.29 2.40 -36.71
C ALA A 102 37.95 3.17 -35.57
N VAL A 103 37.27 4.23 -35.15
CA VAL A 103 37.30 4.85 -33.81
C VAL A 103 38.58 4.56 -33.04
N SER A 104 39.46 5.56 -32.94
CA SER A 104 40.71 5.52 -32.18
C SER A 104 40.53 4.71 -30.88
N PRO A 105 41.41 3.75 -30.54
CA PRO A 105 41.29 2.92 -29.35
C PRO A 105 41.05 3.69 -28.04
N GLY A 106 41.43 4.97 -27.98
CA GLY A 106 41.12 5.88 -26.87
C GLY A 106 39.63 6.26 -26.75
N SER A 107 38.90 6.37 -27.86
CA SER A 107 37.48 6.76 -27.86
C SER A 107 36.56 5.67 -27.29
N TYR A 108 36.89 4.38 -27.45
CA TYR A 108 36.13 3.30 -26.80
C TYR A 108 36.30 3.31 -25.28
N VAL A 109 37.51 3.63 -24.80
CA VAL A 109 37.80 3.78 -23.36
C VAL A 109 37.06 4.99 -22.79
N GLU A 110 37.09 6.13 -23.48
CA GLU A 110 36.34 7.34 -23.10
C GLU A 110 34.83 7.10 -23.03
N LEU A 111 34.27 6.34 -23.99
CA LEU A 111 32.85 5.97 -23.98
C LEU A 111 32.50 5.07 -22.79
N LEU A 112 33.34 4.09 -22.46
CA LEU A 112 33.13 3.22 -21.29
C LEU A 112 33.22 3.98 -19.96
N ASP A 113 34.14 4.94 -19.87
CA ASP A 113 34.25 5.82 -18.70
C ASP A 113 33.04 6.75 -18.58
N ARG A 114 32.54 7.25 -19.71
CA ARG A 114 31.30 8.04 -19.74
C ARG A 114 30.07 7.24 -19.34
N VAL A 115 29.96 5.99 -19.78
CA VAL A 115 28.88 5.08 -19.35
C VAL A 115 28.96 4.85 -17.84
N ARG A 116 30.15 4.57 -17.29
CA ARG A 116 30.33 4.40 -15.85
C ARG A 116 29.97 5.66 -15.05
N SER A 117 30.35 6.84 -15.52
CA SER A 117 30.01 8.09 -14.82
C SER A 117 28.49 8.31 -14.82
N ILE A 118 27.82 8.07 -15.94
CA ILE A 118 26.36 8.20 -16.07
C ILE A 118 25.66 7.15 -15.20
N GLU A 119 26.14 5.92 -15.14
CA GLU A 119 25.56 4.89 -14.26
C GLU A 119 25.68 5.25 -12.78
N GLN A 120 26.82 5.84 -12.38
CA GLN A 120 27.02 6.34 -11.03
C GLN A 120 26.09 7.53 -10.72
N GLU A 121 26.00 8.52 -11.61
CA GLU A 121 25.09 9.65 -11.46
C GLU A 121 23.62 9.17 -11.39
N ARG A 122 23.24 8.22 -12.23
CA ARG A 122 21.90 7.62 -12.23
C ARG A 122 21.60 6.93 -10.91
N ASN A 123 22.53 6.14 -10.37
CA ASN A 123 22.34 5.49 -9.09
C ASN A 123 22.22 6.50 -7.95
N GLN A 124 23.06 7.55 -7.92
CA GLN A 124 22.96 8.62 -6.93
C GLN A 124 21.63 9.37 -7.00
N LEU A 125 21.14 9.63 -8.22
CA LEU A 125 19.83 10.25 -8.44
C LEU A 125 18.68 9.34 -7.96
N LEU A 126 18.76 8.04 -8.22
CA LEU A 126 17.76 7.08 -7.73
C LEU A 126 17.74 6.99 -6.21
N ASP A 127 18.90 6.96 -5.56
CA ASP A 127 18.98 6.92 -4.09
C ASP A 127 18.37 8.18 -3.47
N ARG A 128 18.69 9.36 -4.04
CA ARG A 128 18.06 10.62 -3.63
C ARG A 128 16.55 10.63 -3.89
N PHE A 129 16.12 10.11 -5.03
CA PHE A 129 14.70 10.03 -5.37
C PHE A 129 13.95 9.14 -4.38
N HIS A 130 14.50 7.98 -4.02
CA HIS A 130 13.91 7.10 -3.02
C HIS A 130 13.85 7.75 -1.64
N SER A 131 14.93 8.42 -1.22
CA SER A 131 14.95 9.20 0.02
C SER A 131 13.86 10.26 0.05
N VAL A 132 13.70 11.02 -1.04
CA VAL A 132 12.68 12.08 -1.13
C VAL A 132 11.27 11.48 -1.22
N GLU A 133 11.08 10.36 -1.92
CA GLU A 133 9.79 9.67 -1.95
C GLU A 133 9.37 9.17 -0.56
N GLU A 134 10.30 8.61 0.22
CA GLU A 134 10.04 8.19 1.59
C GLU A 134 9.68 9.38 2.48
N GLU A 135 10.47 10.45 2.42
CA GLU A 135 10.20 11.68 3.15
C GLU A 135 8.83 12.28 2.79
N ASN A 136 8.48 12.30 1.50
CA ASN A 136 7.20 12.80 1.02
C ASN A 136 6.02 11.92 1.49
N ARG A 137 6.19 10.59 1.54
CA ARG A 137 5.17 9.70 2.11
C ARG A 137 4.97 9.95 3.61
N ASP A 138 6.06 10.14 4.34
CA ASP A 138 6.01 10.47 5.77
C ASP A 138 5.31 11.82 6.01
N PHE A 139 5.61 12.83 5.19
CA PHE A 139 4.92 14.12 5.23
C PHE A 139 3.43 13.99 4.93
N ALA A 140 3.06 13.22 3.90
CA ALA A 140 1.66 12.99 3.55
C ALA A 140 0.90 12.32 4.70
N GLN A 141 1.51 11.35 5.39
CA GLN A 141 0.91 10.71 6.55
C GLN A 141 0.72 11.70 7.71
N ARG A 142 1.75 12.46 8.07
CA ARG A 142 1.64 13.46 9.14
C ARG A 142 0.63 14.54 8.81
N TYR A 143 0.54 14.94 7.55
CA TYR A 143 -0.45 15.91 7.11
C TYR A 143 -1.87 15.40 7.32
N GLN A 144 -2.13 14.13 7.00
CA GLN A 144 -3.42 13.49 7.27
C GLN A 144 -3.73 13.45 8.77
N GLU A 145 -2.76 13.07 9.60
CA GLU A 145 -2.93 13.04 11.07
C GLU A 145 -3.26 14.43 11.63
N ILE A 146 -2.55 15.47 11.18
CA ILE A 146 -2.80 16.87 11.58
C ILE A 146 -4.18 17.34 11.10
N GLU A 147 -4.57 16.99 9.87
CA GLU A 147 -5.87 17.36 9.32
C GLU A 147 -7.01 16.70 10.11
N GLU A 148 -6.86 15.42 10.48
CA GLU A 148 -7.82 14.70 11.33
C GLU A 148 -7.92 15.34 12.72
N GLU A 149 -6.79 15.69 13.35
CA GLU A 149 -6.75 16.36 14.65
C GLU A 149 -7.36 17.76 14.59
N ASN A 150 -7.06 18.53 13.55
CA ASN A 150 -7.61 19.87 13.34
C ASN A 150 -9.13 19.81 13.13
N ASN A 151 -9.60 18.91 12.26
CA ASN A 151 -11.04 18.68 12.05
C ASN A 151 -11.74 18.27 13.36
N ARG A 152 -11.09 17.42 14.16
CA ARG A 152 -11.59 17.03 15.48
C ARG A 152 -11.71 18.23 16.42
N LEU A 153 -10.69 19.07 16.54
CA LEU A 153 -10.72 20.27 17.38
C LEU A 153 -11.80 21.26 16.92
N ALA A 154 -11.92 21.49 15.61
CA ALA A 154 -12.96 22.37 15.05
C ALA A 154 -14.37 21.88 15.39
N ASN A 155 -14.64 20.58 15.25
CA ASN A 155 -15.93 19.99 15.57
C ASN A 155 -16.28 20.12 17.06
N LEU A 156 -15.31 19.86 17.95
CA LEU A 156 -15.51 20.02 19.40
C LEU A 156 -15.74 21.49 19.78
N TYR A 157 -15.00 22.42 19.17
CA TYR A 157 -15.15 23.85 19.40
C TYR A 157 -16.54 24.36 18.99
N VAL A 158 -17.00 24.04 17.79
CA VAL A 158 -18.33 24.44 17.29
C VAL A 158 -19.43 23.91 18.20
N ALA A 159 -19.32 22.65 18.65
CA ALA A 159 -20.27 22.04 19.56
C ALA A 159 -20.32 22.77 20.93
N SER A 160 -19.16 22.98 21.56
CA SER A 160 -19.09 23.69 22.85
C SER A 160 -19.62 25.12 22.76
N PHE A 161 -19.27 25.86 21.69
CA PHE A 161 -19.77 27.23 21.50
C PHE A 161 -21.29 27.27 21.37
N ALA A 162 -21.88 26.40 20.54
CA ALA A 162 -23.32 26.35 20.33
C ALA A 162 -24.09 26.10 21.63
N LEU A 163 -23.61 25.18 22.48
CA LEU A 163 -24.25 24.83 23.76
C LEU A 163 -24.29 25.98 24.78
N HIS A 164 -23.33 26.90 24.71
CA HIS A 164 -23.20 28.02 25.66
C HIS A 164 -23.61 29.38 25.08
N SER A 165 -24.04 29.42 23.82
CA SER A 165 -24.44 30.65 23.12
C SER A 165 -25.77 31.26 23.63
N THR A 166 -26.54 30.52 24.41
CA THR A 166 -27.88 30.91 24.85
C THR A 166 -28.23 30.35 26.22
N LEU A 167 -29.12 31.07 26.94
CA LEU A 167 -29.73 30.65 28.21
C LEU A 167 -31.19 30.23 28.04
N ASP A 168 -31.72 30.21 26.81
CA ASP A 168 -33.06 29.67 26.54
C ASP A 168 -33.01 28.14 26.49
N LEU A 169 -33.73 27.49 27.40
CA LEU A 169 -33.74 26.04 27.54
C LEU A 169 -34.16 25.33 26.24
N HIS A 170 -35.15 25.87 25.52
CA HIS A 170 -35.60 25.27 24.27
C HIS A 170 -34.50 25.27 23.22
N ARG A 171 -33.77 26.39 23.11
CA ARG A 171 -32.64 26.54 22.19
C ARG A 171 -31.45 25.68 22.56
N VAL A 172 -31.14 25.55 23.85
CA VAL A 172 -30.07 24.62 24.30
C VAL A 172 -30.41 23.18 23.88
N ILE A 173 -31.67 22.76 24.06
CA ILE A 173 -32.11 21.43 23.59
C ILE A 173 -32.02 21.33 22.06
N ASP A 174 -32.43 22.36 21.30
CA ASP A 174 -32.26 22.39 19.84
C ASP A 174 -30.79 22.16 19.46
N HIS A 175 -29.86 22.93 20.03
CA HIS A 175 -28.43 22.81 19.74
C HIS A 175 -27.88 21.42 20.08
N CYS A 176 -28.32 20.79 21.17
CA CYS A 176 -27.92 19.42 21.48
C CYS A 176 -28.34 18.44 20.38
N PHE A 177 -29.57 18.57 19.87
CA PHE A 177 -30.08 17.74 18.79
C PHE A 177 -29.36 18.04 17.47
N GLU A 178 -29.14 19.31 17.13
CA GLU A 178 -28.40 19.72 15.94
C GLU A 178 -26.97 19.16 15.93
N ILE A 179 -26.26 19.21 17.06
CA ILE A 179 -24.92 18.61 17.22
C ILE A 179 -24.99 17.10 16.96
N LEU A 180 -25.94 16.40 17.58
CA LEU A 180 -26.08 14.95 17.42
C LEU A 180 -26.50 14.55 16.00
N VAL A 181 -27.32 15.34 15.32
CA VAL A 181 -27.73 15.06 13.93
C VAL A 181 -26.58 15.38 12.97
N ASN A 182 -25.97 16.55 13.07
CA ASN A 182 -25.03 17.06 12.08
C ASN A 182 -23.62 16.49 12.25
N LEU A 183 -23.10 16.48 13.48
CA LEU A 183 -21.71 16.06 13.73
C LEU A 183 -21.60 14.55 13.94
N VAL A 184 -22.60 13.95 14.61
CA VAL A 184 -22.59 12.51 14.87
C VAL A 184 -23.37 11.73 13.80
N GLY A 185 -24.37 12.30 13.13
CA GLY A 185 -25.17 11.56 12.14
C GLY A 185 -26.21 10.65 12.77
N THR A 186 -26.83 11.08 13.87
CA THR A 186 -27.94 10.36 14.51
C THR A 186 -29.26 10.57 13.73
N ARG A 187 -30.15 9.56 13.75
CA ARG A 187 -31.46 9.61 13.07
C ARG A 187 -32.61 9.53 14.06
N ASP A 188 -32.62 8.47 14.86
CA ASP A 188 -33.64 8.26 15.88
C ASP A 188 -33.02 8.52 17.24
N MET A 189 -33.50 9.51 17.96
CA MET A 189 -33.04 9.77 19.32
C MET A 189 -34.12 10.42 20.19
N ALA A 190 -33.93 10.40 21.50
CA ALA A 190 -34.78 11.11 22.44
C ALA A 190 -33.99 11.62 23.64
N LEU A 191 -34.41 12.78 24.14
CA LEU A 191 -33.95 13.36 25.40
C LEU A 191 -34.99 13.09 26.49
N PHE A 192 -34.54 12.54 27.61
CA PHE A 192 -35.32 12.38 28.81
C PHE A 192 -34.75 13.24 29.92
N LEU A 193 -35.59 13.99 30.62
CA LEU A 193 -35.18 14.78 31.79
C LEU A 193 -35.71 14.14 33.07
N ARG A 194 -34.94 14.27 34.15
CA ARG A 194 -35.27 13.69 35.45
C ARG A 194 -36.37 14.52 36.11
N VAL A 195 -37.46 13.84 36.48
CA VAL A 195 -38.54 14.42 37.29
C VAL A 195 -38.85 13.44 38.42
N GLY A 196 -38.45 13.80 39.64
CA GLY A 196 -38.52 12.91 40.79
C GLY A 196 -37.63 11.67 40.62
N SER A 197 -38.24 10.49 40.69
CA SER A 197 -37.56 9.20 40.57
C SER A 197 -37.51 8.61 39.15
N ARG A 198 -38.08 9.32 38.16
CA ARG A 198 -38.18 8.84 36.78
C ARG A 198 -37.61 9.84 35.79
N LEU A 199 -37.24 9.34 34.62
CA LEU A 199 -36.81 10.12 33.46
C LEU A 199 -37.98 10.17 32.47
N LEU A 200 -38.47 11.38 32.19
CA LEU A 200 -39.62 11.60 31.31
C LEU A 200 -39.14 12.07 29.93
N PRO A 201 -39.71 11.55 28.83
CA PRO A 201 -39.34 12.03 27.49
C PRO A 201 -39.78 13.49 27.33
N VAL A 202 -38.86 14.33 26.87
CA VAL A 202 -39.08 15.77 26.66
C VAL A 202 -39.04 16.11 25.18
N ARG A 203 -38.15 15.46 24.42
CA ARG A 203 -38.04 15.63 22.98
C ARG A 203 -37.58 14.35 22.32
N ALA A 204 -38.02 14.13 21.09
CA ALA A 204 -37.56 13.04 20.25
C ALA A 204 -37.40 13.52 18.81
N GLU A 205 -36.46 12.89 18.10
CA GLU A 205 -36.19 13.04 16.68
C GLU A 205 -36.31 11.65 16.04
N GLY A 206 -36.94 11.55 14.86
CA GLY A 206 -37.22 10.26 14.20
C GLY A 206 -38.28 9.40 14.91
N ARG A 207 -38.80 9.84 16.07
CA ARG A 207 -39.83 9.14 16.86
C ARG A 207 -40.86 10.10 17.43
N ASP A 208 -42.07 9.58 17.63
CA ASP A 208 -43.11 10.29 18.37
C ASP A 208 -42.82 10.25 19.88
N VAL A 209 -42.52 11.43 20.45
CA VAL A 209 -42.22 11.60 21.88
C VAL A 209 -43.32 11.06 22.78
N ARG A 210 -44.59 11.09 22.34
CA ARG A 210 -45.75 10.64 23.12
C ARG A 210 -45.81 9.12 23.26
N ARG A 211 -45.17 8.40 22.35
CA ARG A 211 -45.10 6.93 22.36
C ARG A 211 -43.94 6.40 23.20
N LEU A 212 -43.06 7.28 23.68
CA LEU A 212 -41.92 6.89 24.50
C LEU A 212 -42.35 6.69 25.96
N ALA A 213 -42.03 5.53 26.51
CA ALA A 213 -42.28 5.25 27.91
C ALA A 213 -41.26 5.96 28.81
N PRO A 214 -41.67 6.44 30.00
CA PRO A 214 -40.73 6.90 31.02
C PRO A 214 -39.67 5.85 31.37
N ILE A 215 -38.44 6.30 31.62
CA ILE A 215 -37.33 5.44 32.01
C ILE A 215 -37.20 5.46 33.54
N GLN A 216 -37.09 4.28 34.13
CA GLN A 216 -36.77 4.11 35.55
C GLN A 216 -35.27 3.83 35.70
N PRO A 217 -34.51 4.62 36.47
CA PRO A 217 -33.11 4.32 36.76
C PRO A 217 -32.95 2.89 37.30
N GLY A 218 -31.94 2.18 36.78
CA GLY A 218 -31.64 0.78 37.07
C GLY A 218 -32.39 -0.24 36.20
N ARG A 219 -33.47 0.15 35.51
CA ARG A 219 -34.27 -0.76 34.67
C ARG A 219 -33.97 -0.58 33.18
N GLY A 220 -33.71 -1.69 32.48
CA GLY A 220 -33.38 -1.68 31.06
C GLY A 220 -32.02 -1.05 30.75
N VAL A 221 -31.66 -0.98 29.47
CA VAL A 221 -30.35 -0.47 29.03
C VAL A 221 -30.17 1.00 29.41
N ALA A 222 -31.12 1.86 29.02
CA ALA A 222 -31.06 3.29 29.31
C ALA A 222 -31.17 3.59 30.82
N GLY A 223 -32.00 2.85 31.57
CA GLY A 223 -32.10 3.03 33.01
C GLY A 223 -30.83 2.62 33.76
N ARG A 224 -30.14 1.54 33.33
CA ARG A 224 -28.83 1.17 33.91
C ARG A 224 -27.76 2.20 33.60
N ALA A 225 -27.72 2.73 32.38
CA ALA A 225 -26.80 3.82 32.01
C ALA A 225 -27.06 5.07 32.87
N ALA A 226 -28.32 5.44 33.07
CA ALA A 226 -28.74 6.52 33.95
C ALA A 226 -28.31 6.30 35.41
N GLN A 227 -28.53 5.10 35.96
CA GLN A 227 -28.16 4.79 37.35
C GLN A 227 -26.65 4.79 37.56
N ARG A 228 -25.90 4.21 36.62
CA ARG A 228 -24.43 4.15 36.68
C ARG A 228 -23.78 5.47 36.33
N ARG A 229 -24.51 6.39 35.68
CA ARG A 229 -23.99 7.68 35.17
C ARG A 229 -22.83 7.52 34.20
N LEU A 230 -22.86 6.43 33.42
CA LEU A 230 -21.82 6.11 32.44
C LEU A 230 -22.40 6.03 31.03
N LEU A 231 -21.62 6.50 30.06
CA LEU A 231 -21.90 6.34 28.64
C LEU A 231 -22.09 4.85 28.35
N TYR A 232 -23.21 4.52 27.69
CA TYR A 232 -23.45 3.18 27.17
C TYR A 232 -23.29 3.18 25.66
N LEU A 233 -22.48 2.25 25.14
CA LEU A 233 -22.35 1.95 23.73
C LEU A 233 -22.82 0.50 23.49
N GLY A 234 -23.88 0.36 22.71
CA GLY A 234 -24.40 -0.93 22.28
C GLY A 234 -23.53 -1.55 21.18
N ALA A 235 -23.52 -2.87 21.13
CA ALA A 235 -22.83 -3.60 20.07
C ALA A 235 -23.37 -3.23 18.67
N PRO A 236 -22.57 -3.39 17.61
CA PRO A 236 -23.04 -3.26 16.23
C PRO A 236 -24.25 -4.18 16.01
N PRO A 237 -25.29 -3.73 15.27
CA PRO A 237 -26.49 -4.51 15.09
C PRO A 237 -26.17 -5.83 14.40
N ALA A 238 -26.57 -6.95 15.02
CA ALA A 238 -26.83 -8.16 14.25
C ALA A 238 -27.99 -7.86 13.28
N ARG A 239 -27.99 -8.47 12.09
CA ARG A 239 -28.95 -8.22 10.98
C ARG A 239 -30.44 -8.32 11.37
N THR A 240 -30.75 -8.85 12.56
CA THR A 240 -32.08 -9.15 13.08
C THR A 240 -32.43 -8.43 14.39
N SER A 241 -31.59 -7.52 14.89
CA SER A 241 -31.86 -6.85 16.18
C SER A 241 -33.06 -5.90 16.09
N ALA A 242 -33.96 -6.01 17.07
CA ALA A 242 -35.17 -5.20 17.17
C ALA A 242 -34.85 -3.69 17.11
N ALA A 243 -35.45 -3.00 16.14
CA ALA A 243 -35.28 -1.57 15.84
C ALA A 243 -35.62 -0.60 17.01
N GLN A 244 -35.87 -1.10 18.22
CA GLN A 244 -36.28 -0.33 19.40
C GLN A 244 -35.23 -0.31 20.52
N ALA A 245 -34.17 -1.13 20.44
CA ALA A 245 -33.14 -1.15 21.47
C ALA A 245 -32.23 0.11 21.40
N PRO A 246 -31.91 0.75 22.53
CA PRO A 246 -30.93 1.84 22.57
C PRO A 246 -29.57 1.39 22.06
N ARG A 247 -28.98 2.16 21.14
CA ARG A 247 -27.60 1.97 20.66
C ARG A 247 -26.60 2.80 21.45
N VAL A 248 -26.97 4.01 21.85
CA VAL A 248 -26.13 4.83 22.73
C VAL A 248 -27.02 5.46 23.80
N CYS A 249 -26.55 5.46 25.04
CA CYS A 249 -27.19 6.24 26.10
C CYS A 249 -26.16 7.19 26.72
N ILE A 250 -26.46 8.49 26.74
CA ILE A 250 -25.57 9.55 27.20
C ILE A 250 -26.19 10.22 28.43
N PRO A 251 -25.81 9.81 29.66
CA PRO A 251 -26.28 10.46 30.87
C PRO A 251 -25.79 11.91 30.94
N LEU A 252 -26.69 12.84 31.26
CA LEU A 252 -26.38 14.25 31.51
C LEU A 252 -26.26 14.43 33.02
N VAL A 253 -25.03 14.62 33.47
CA VAL A 253 -24.69 14.64 34.90
C VAL A 253 -23.98 15.94 35.20
N LEU A 254 -24.45 16.64 36.21
CA LEU A 254 -23.78 17.80 36.76
C LEU A 254 -23.34 17.45 38.19
N GLU A 255 -22.04 17.47 38.44
CA GLU A 255 -21.44 16.94 39.67
C GLU A 255 -21.89 15.49 39.91
N ASP A 256 -22.75 15.26 40.92
CA ASP A 256 -23.32 13.96 41.24
C ASP A 256 -24.82 13.85 40.92
N GLU A 257 -25.40 14.84 40.25
CA GLU A 257 -26.83 14.85 39.94
C GLU A 257 -27.08 14.47 38.48
N LEU A 258 -27.83 13.37 38.28
CA LEU A 258 -28.38 13.04 36.97
C LEU A 258 -29.52 14.00 36.63
N LEU A 259 -29.30 14.86 35.63
CA LEU A 259 -30.30 15.80 35.10
C LEU A 259 -31.18 15.16 34.03
N GLY A 260 -30.61 14.26 33.23
CA GLY A 260 -31.29 13.67 32.10
C GLY A 260 -30.45 12.61 31.39
N ILE A 261 -30.96 12.11 30.27
CA ILE A 261 -30.25 11.15 29.42
C ILE A 261 -30.68 11.33 27.96
N PHE A 262 -29.72 11.34 27.04
CA PHE A 262 -30.00 11.11 25.62
C PHE A 262 -29.98 9.61 25.34
N VAL A 263 -30.95 9.17 24.52
CA VAL A 263 -31.06 7.79 24.07
C VAL A 263 -31.10 7.80 22.55
N ILE A 264 -30.06 7.27 21.91
CA ILE A 264 -29.96 7.15 20.46
C ILE A 264 -30.32 5.72 20.08
N TYR A 265 -31.27 5.56 19.16
CA TYR A 265 -31.76 4.26 18.69
C TYR A 265 -31.16 3.88 17.34
N SER A 266 -30.90 4.84 16.46
CA SER A 266 -30.27 4.58 15.16
C SER A 266 -29.52 5.78 14.61
N PHE A 267 -28.56 5.49 13.73
CA PHE A 267 -27.77 6.45 12.98
C PHE A 267 -28.24 6.50 11.52
N LEU A 268 -27.77 7.51 10.78
CA LEU A 268 -27.98 7.62 9.34
C LEU A 268 -27.36 6.43 8.58
N VAL A 269 -27.93 6.06 7.43
CA VAL A 269 -27.55 4.86 6.63
C VAL A 269 -26.07 4.86 6.24
N GLN A 270 -25.50 6.05 6.06
CA GLN A 270 -24.12 6.26 5.64
C GLN A 270 -23.11 6.01 6.78
N LYS A 271 -23.57 5.81 8.02
CA LYS A 271 -22.72 5.66 9.20
C LYS A 271 -22.66 4.18 9.66
N PRO A 272 -21.58 3.45 9.38
CA PRO A 272 -21.48 2.02 9.70
C PRO A 272 -21.34 1.73 11.21
N GLY A 273 -20.86 2.70 11.99
CA GLY A 273 -20.61 2.55 13.43
C GLY A 273 -20.27 3.87 14.12
N VAL A 274 -20.06 3.80 15.44
CA VAL A 274 -19.64 4.92 16.28
C VAL A 274 -18.11 5.02 16.21
N THR A 275 -17.58 6.20 15.87
CA THR A 275 -16.14 6.50 15.77
C THR A 275 -15.59 7.00 17.11
N GLU A 276 -14.27 7.19 17.22
CA GLU A 276 -13.65 7.81 18.40
C GLU A 276 -14.08 9.27 18.58
N LEU A 277 -14.15 10.03 17.48
CA LEU A 277 -14.68 11.40 17.48
C LEU A 277 -16.11 11.47 18.02
N ASP A 278 -16.99 10.53 17.63
CA ASP A 278 -18.35 10.48 18.16
C ASP A 278 -18.38 10.28 19.67
N GLN A 279 -17.51 9.41 20.19
CA GLN A 279 -17.43 9.14 21.63
C GLN A 279 -17.01 10.39 22.40
N GLU A 280 -16.10 11.17 21.83
CA GLU A 280 -15.68 12.43 22.42
C GLU A 280 -16.75 13.49 22.35
N LEU A 281 -17.47 13.60 21.23
CA LEU A 281 -18.65 14.45 21.12
C LEU A 281 -19.72 14.05 22.13
N PHE A 282 -19.94 12.76 22.38
CA PHE A 282 -20.87 12.30 23.42
C PHE A 282 -20.42 12.71 24.83
N ARG A 283 -19.12 12.60 25.14
CA ARG A 283 -18.58 13.03 26.44
C ARG A 283 -18.64 14.54 26.60
N LEU A 284 -18.28 15.29 25.56
CA LEU A 284 -18.41 16.75 25.52
C LEU A 284 -19.86 17.15 25.78
N LEU A 285 -20.80 16.55 25.04
CA LEU A 285 -22.22 16.83 25.17
C LEU A 285 -22.74 16.44 26.57
N ALA A 286 -22.29 15.32 27.14
CA ALA A 286 -22.66 14.93 28.50
C ALA A 286 -22.28 16.01 29.54
N SER A 287 -21.05 16.53 29.48
CA SER A 287 -20.56 17.54 30.43
C SER A 287 -21.12 18.93 30.16
N HIS A 288 -21.11 19.39 28.91
CA HIS A 288 -21.46 20.77 28.56
C HIS A 288 -22.97 20.97 28.51
N ALA A 289 -23.73 19.99 27.97
CA ALA A 289 -25.19 20.10 27.96
C ALA A 289 -25.77 20.04 29.37
N ALA A 290 -25.18 19.26 30.29
CA ALA A 290 -25.63 19.25 31.68
C ALA A 290 -25.53 20.64 32.33
N VAL A 291 -24.39 21.32 32.15
CA VAL A 291 -24.17 22.70 32.64
C VAL A 291 -25.14 23.67 31.94
N ALA A 292 -25.23 23.64 30.62
CA ALA A 292 -26.06 24.56 29.85
C ALA A 292 -27.56 24.40 30.17
N LEU A 293 -28.05 23.16 30.27
CA LEU A 293 -29.44 22.88 30.65
C LEU A 293 -29.73 23.36 32.07
N ARG A 294 -28.80 23.16 33.02
CA ARG A 294 -28.98 23.67 34.39
C ARG A 294 -29.01 25.19 34.43
N ALA A 295 -28.09 25.85 33.73
CA ALA A 295 -28.01 27.31 33.67
C ALA A 295 -29.26 27.91 33.03
N ALA A 296 -29.71 27.34 31.91
CA ALA A 296 -30.95 27.74 31.26
C ALA A 296 -32.16 27.52 32.18
N TRP A 297 -32.24 26.37 32.87
CA TRP A 297 -33.30 26.07 33.81
C TRP A 297 -33.38 27.07 34.99
N LEU A 298 -32.22 27.44 35.55
CA LEU A 298 -32.13 28.44 36.62
C LEU A 298 -32.52 29.83 36.11
N GLY A 299 -32.04 30.24 34.94
CA GLY A 299 -32.36 31.53 34.33
C GLY A 299 -33.86 31.70 34.05
N ASP A 300 -34.52 30.62 33.65
CA ASP A 300 -35.97 30.56 33.38
C ASP A 300 -36.82 30.49 34.68
N SER A 301 -36.18 30.19 35.81
CA SER A 301 -36.78 30.14 37.15
C SER A 301 -36.62 31.44 37.94
N MET A 302 -35.86 32.43 37.45
CA MET A 302 -35.67 33.73 38.12
C MET A 302 -36.89 34.66 37.98
N PRO A 303 -37.29 35.39 39.04
CA PRO A 303 -38.43 36.31 38.99
C PRO A 303 -38.17 37.48 38.04
N GLY A 304 -39.03 37.65 37.02
CA GLY A 304 -38.99 38.78 36.07
C GLY A 304 -38.77 38.40 34.61
N ARG A 305 -38.30 37.17 34.32
CA ARG A 305 -38.41 36.54 33.00
C ARG A 305 -39.48 35.45 33.06
N ARG A 306 -40.16 35.22 31.93
CA ARG A 306 -41.34 34.36 31.81
C ARG A 306 -41.14 33.07 32.62
N LYS A 307 -41.96 32.84 33.65
CA LYS A 307 -41.86 31.65 34.51
C LYS A 307 -41.82 30.38 33.66
N TRP A 308 -40.69 29.69 33.63
CA TRP A 308 -40.68 28.29 33.27
C TRP A 308 -41.17 27.49 34.45
N ASP A 309 -42.48 27.44 34.54
CA ASP A 309 -43.15 26.47 35.36
C ASP A 309 -42.89 25.10 34.74
N GLY A 310 -41.93 24.35 35.27
CA GLY A 310 -41.78 22.93 34.95
C GLY A 310 -43.08 22.13 35.17
N ARG A 311 -44.06 22.68 35.91
CA ARG A 311 -45.43 22.13 36.01
C ARG A 311 -46.31 22.49 34.81
N ALA A 312 -45.98 23.49 33.99
CA ALA A 312 -46.71 23.85 32.77
C ALA A 312 -46.33 22.97 31.57
N VAL A 313 -45.06 22.55 31.43
CA VAL A 313 -44.67 21.45 30.52
C VAL A 313 -45.43 20.17 30.92
N TRP A 314 -45.54 19.93 32.23
CA TRP A 314 -46.33 18.85 32.81
C TRP A 314 -47.85 18.96 32.58
N ARG A 315 -48.44 20.16 32.63
CA ARG A 315 -49.88 20.40 32.37
C ARG A 315 -50.24 20.33 30.89
N ARG A 316 -49.36 20.78 30.00
CA ARG A 316 -49.55 20.72 28.53
C ARG A 316 -49.44 19.28 28.00
N LEU A 317 -48.56 18.47 28.60
CA LEU A 317 -48.51 17.01 28.38
C LEU A 317 -49.77 16.28 28.90
N LYS A 318 -50.42 16.77 29.97
CA LYS A 318 -51.70 16.24 30.49
C LYS A 318 -52.94 16.68 29.70
N GLN A 319 -52.97 17.89 29.14
CA GLN A 319 -54.12 18.39 28.38
C GLN A 319 -54.18 17.86 26.94
N GLN A 320 -53.05 17.48 26.33
CA GLN A 320 -53.01 16.86 24.99
C GLN A 320 -53.13 15.32 24.99
N SER A 321 -53.35 14.69 26.16
CA SER A 321 -53.71 13.26 26.27
C SER A 321 -55.20 13.04 26.54
N ARG A 322 -56.01 14.12 26.51
CA ARG A 322 -57.47 14.09 26.72
C ARG A 322 -58.28 14.57 25.51
N ASN A 323 -57.61 14.98 24.43
CA ASN A 323 -58.17 15.17 23.08
C ASN A 323 -57.30 14.43 22.07
#